data_AF-A0A6I2FZI5-F1
#
_entry.id   AF-A0A6I2FZI5-F1
#
_cell.length_a   1.000
_cell.length_b   1.000
_cell.length_c   1.000
_cell.angle_alpha   90.00
_cell.angle_beta   90.00
_cell.angle_gamma   90.00
#
_symmetry.space_group_name_H-M   'P 1'
#
loop_
_entity.id
_entity.type
_entity.pdbx_description
1 polymer ?
#
loop_
_entity_poly.entity_id
_entity_poly.type
_entity_poly.pdbx_seq_one_letter_code
_entity_poly.pdbx_strand_id
1 'polypeptide(L)'
;MPQPFPVTPAGIRLVGQNPHRPHPRPPTLGFGHLDPVQHRRHLRTVTRLTRRVRNSQRGLQSRIESIKNRLGWPKLDPAERKGLEDELGEASRLLDKSKLYVPN
;
A
#
# COMPACT_ATOMS: atom_id res chain seq x y z
N MET A 1 72.49 35.97 -14.77
CA MET A 1 72.65 36.53 -13.41
C MET A 1 71.26 36.57 -12.74
N PRO A 2 70.85 35.56 -11.96
CA PRO A 2 69.59 35.63 -11.24
C PRO A 2 69.78 36.32 -9.89
N GLN A 3 68.95 37.33 -9.62
CA GLN A 3 68.87 38.08 -8.35
C GLN A 3 68.19 37.23 -7.25
N PRO A 4 68.55 37.41 -5.97
CA PRO A 4 68.03 36.60 -4.86
C PRO A 4 66.68 37.11 -4.33
N PHE A 5 65.76 36.20 -4.05
CA PHE A 5 64.52 36.52 -3.33
C PHE A 5 64.79 36.65 -1.82
N PRO A 6 64.19 37.63 -1.12
CA PRO A 6 64.30 37.75 0.33
C PRO A 6 63.45 36.68 1.03
N VAL A 7 64.07 36.03 2.02
CA VAL A 7 63.43 35.11 2.97
C VAL A 7 62.80 35.92 4.10
N THR A 8 61.48 35.82 4.28
CA THR A 8 60.79 36.32 5.47
C THR A 8 60.62 35.19 6.50
N PRO A 9 60.84 35.45 7.80
CA PRO A 9 60.75 34.44 8.85
C PRO A 9 59.33 34.39 9.42
N ALA A 10 58.38 33.83 8.68
CA ALA A 10 57.05 33.44 9.21
C ALA A 10 56.30 32.56 8.18
N GLY A 11 56.79 31.35 7.95
CA GLY A 11 56.25 30.43 6.94
C GLY A 11 55.03 29.63 7.42
N ILE A 12 53.84 30.25 7.47
CA ILE A 12 52.58 29.50 7.36
C ILE A 12 52.48 29.02 5.91
N ARG A 13 52.63 27.70 5.68
CA ARG A 13 52.39 27.10 4.37
C ARG A 13 50.90 27.19 4.04
N LEU A 14 50.54 28.06 3.10
CA LEU A 14 49.31 27.95 2.33
C LEU A 14 49.46 26.72 1.42
N VAL A 15 49.04 25.55 1.89
CA VAL A 15 49.01 24.33 1.09
C VAL A 15 47.94 24.50 0.01
N GLY A 16 48.41 24.43 -1.23
CA GLY A 16 47.68 24.24 -2.49
C GLY A 16 46.16 24.08 -2.40
N GLN A 17 45.48 25.05 -3.00
CA GLN A 17 44.15 24.83 -3.56
C GLN A 17 44.27 23.69 -4.58
N ASN A 18 43.76 22.52 -4.20
CA ASN A 18 43.65 21.35 -5.05
C ASN A 18 42.22 21.36 -5.64
N PRO A 19 42.01 21.57 -6.94
CA PRO A 19 40.67 21.78 -7.51
C PRO A 19 39.85 20.48 -7.66
N HIS A 20 40.31 19.35 -7.13
CA HIS A 20 39.57 18.09 -7.14
C HIS A 20 39.46 17.50 -5.73
N ARG A 21 38.59 18.09 -4.92
CA ARG A 21 38.01 17.39 -3.76
C ARG A 21 36.55 17.08 -4.10
N PRO A 22 36.16 15.82 -4.34
CA PRO A 22 34.76 15.48 -4.35
C PRO A 22 34.24 15.76 -2.94
N HIS A 23 33.24 16.63 -2.82
CA HIS A 23 32.54 16.85 -1.57
C HIS A 23 32.15 15.48 -0.97
N PRO A 24 32.35 15.24 0.34
CA PRO A 24 31.68 14.13 0.97
C PRO A 24 30.18 14.38 0.81
N ARG A 25 29.52 13.52 0.04
CA ARG A 25 28.06 13.52 -0.03
C ARG A 25 27.56 13.41 1.42
N PRO A 26 26.53 14.16 1.82
CA PRO A 26 25.92 13.94 3.13
C PRO A 26 25.58 12.46 3.25
N PRO A 27 25.78 11.82 4.42
CA PRO A 27 25.29 10.47 4.62
C PRO A 27 23.80 10.53 4.32
N THR A 28 23.41 9.86 3.24
CA THR A 28 22.01 9.66 2.95
C THR A 28 21.49 8.91 4.16
N LEU A 29 20.81 9.63 5.06
CA LEU A 29 20.01 9.04 6.11
C LEU A 29 19.20 7.96 5.42
N GLY A 30 19.54 6.70 5.72
CA GLY A 30 18.96 5.52 5.12
C GLY A 30 17.50 5.40 5.55
N PHE A 31 16.65 6.26 5.02
CA PHE A 31 15.23 6.00 4.93
C PHE A 31 15.10 4.86 3.94
N GLY A 32 14.78 3.68 4.49
CA GLY A 32 14.86 2.38 3.84
C GLY A 32 14.57 2.45 2.34
N HIS A 33 15.60 2.15 1.56
CA HIS A 33 15.45 1.91 0.13
C HIS A 33 14.58 0.67 -0.03
N LEU A 34 13.26 0.87 -0.04
CA LEU A 34 12.29 -0.14 -0.47
C LEU A 34 12.69 -0.49 -1.89
N ASP A 35 13.29 -1.66 -2.05
CA ASP A 35 13.62 -2.24 -3.35
C ASP A 35 12.38 -2.09 -4.27
N PRO A 36 12.48 -1.38 -5.41
CA PRO A 36 11.34 -1.08 -6.27
C PRO A 36 10.65 -2.36 -6.78
N VAL A 37 11.37 -3.48 -6.85
CA VAL A 37 10.82 -4.79 -7.19
C VAL A 37 9.95 -5.32 -6.06
N GLN A 38 10.40 -5.20 -4.81
CA GLN A 38 9.63 -5.59 -3.63
C GLN A 38 8.38 -4.71 -3.47
N HIS A 39 8.51 -3.40 -3.66
CA HIS A 39 7.39 -2.48 -3.66
C HIS A 39 6.34 -2.84 -4.71
N ARG A 40 6.76 -3.12 -5.96
CA ARG A 40 5.85 -3.53 -7.04
C ARG A 40 5.18 -4.87 -6.76
N ARG A 41 5.89 -5.83 -6.15
CA ARG A 41 5.32 -7.12 -5.73
C ARG A 41 4.27 -6.93 -4.63
N HIS A 42 4.56 -6.11 -3.63
CA HIS A 42 3.64 -5.81 -2.55
C HIS A 42 2.34 -5.19 -3.07
N LEU A 43 2.44 -4.16 -3.92
CA LEU A 43 1.27 -3.53 -4.55
C LEU A 43 0.42 -4.52 -5.33
N ARG A 44 1.04 -5.40 -6.14
CA ARG A 44 0.31 -6.45 -6.88
C ARG A 44 -0.46 -7.38 -5.95
N THR A 45 0.13 -7.75 -4.81
CA THR A 45 -0.52 -8.61 -3.82
C THR A 45 -1.70 -7.90 -3.18
N VAL A 46 -1.53 -6.65 -2.75
CA VAL A 46 -2.61 -5.83 -2.18
C VAL A 46 -3.76 -5.69 -3.18
N THR A 47 -3.48 -5.33 -4.45
CA THR A 47 -4.50 -5.20 -5.49
C THR A 47 -5.27 -6.51 -5.71
N ARG A 48 -4.59 -7.66 -5.69
CA ARG A 48 -5.24 -8.98 -5.82
C ARG A 48 -6.15 -9.28 -4.64
N LEU A 49 -5.71 -8.99 -3.42
CA LEU A 49 -6.49 -9.21 -2.20
C LEU A 49 -7.73 -8.32 -2.17
N THR A 50 -7.58 -7.02 -2.45
CA THR A 50 -8.72 -6.08 -2.56
C THR A 50 -9.73 -6.54 -3.60
N ARG A 51 -9.27 -7.02 -4.77
CA ARG A 51 -10.16 -7.56 -5.81
C ARG A 51 -10.92 -8.79 -5.35
N ARG A 52 -10.28 -9.70 -4.61
CA ARG A 52 -10.95 -10.89 -4.05
C ARG A 52 -12.04 -10.49 -3.06
N VAL A 53 -11.74 -9.57 -2.14
CA VAL A 53 -12.73 -9.08 -1.17
C VAL A 53 -13.93 -8.43 -1.87
N ARG A 54 -13.68 -7.56 -2.86
CA ARG A 54 -14.75 -6.93 -3.65
C ARG A 54 -15.61 -7.95 -4.41
N ASN A 55 -14.99 -8.99 -4.96
CA ASN A 55 -15.74 -10.05 -5.64
C ASN A 55 -16.63 -10.82 -4.66
N SER A 56 -16.13 -11.13 -3.46
CA SER A 56 -16.93 -11.76 -2.41
C SER A 56 -18.08 -10.87 -1.94
N GLN A 57 -17.84 -9.56 -1.77
CA GLN A 57 -18.89 -8.57 -1.45
C GLN A 57 -19.99 -8.54 -2.50
N ARG A 58 -19.64 -8.53 -3.79
CA ARG A 58 -20.60 -8.59 -4.89
C ARG A 58 -21.40 -9.90 -4.87
N GLY A 59 -20.73 -11.02 -4.63
CA GLY A 59 -21.40 -12.33 -4.50
C GLY A 59 -22.44 -12.34 -3.37
N LEU A 60 -22.11 -11.75 -2.21
CA LEU A 60 -23.04 -11.61 -1.09
C LEU A 60 -24.22 -10.70 -1.45
N GLN A 61 -23.98 -9.58 -2.13
CA GLN A 61 -25.05 -8.68 -2.60
C GLN A 61 -26.01 -9.40 -3.55
N SER A 62 -25.49 -10.12 -4.55
CA SER A 62 -26.32 -10.91 -5.48
C SER A 62 -27.10 -12.02 -4.77
N ARG A 63 -26.52 -12.65 -3.75
CA ARG A 63 -27.21 -13.67 -2.95
C ARG A 63 -28.36 -13.07 -2.15
N ILE A 64 -28.12 -11.94 -1.49
CA ILE A 64 -29.14 -11.18 -0.73
C ILE A 64 -30.30 -10.80 -1.65
N GLU A 65 -30.02 -10.27 -2.84
CA GLU A 65 -31.04 -9.90 -3.81
C GLU A 65 -31.85 -11.12 -4.27
N SER A 66 -31.19 -12.24 -4.59
CA SER A 66 -31.85 -13.49 -4.96
C SER A 66 -32.77 -14.01 -3.86
N ILE A 67 -32.33 -13.96 -2.60
CA ILE A 67 -33.14 -14.37 -1.45
C ILE A 67 -34.35 -13.46 -1.27
N LYS A 68 -34.18 -12.13 -1.35
CA LYS A 68 -35.29 -11.16 -1.28
C LYS A 68 -36.33 -11.43 -2.36
N ASN A 69 -35.90 -11.72 -3.59
CA ASN A 69 -36.79 -12.05 -4.69
C ASN A 69 -37.59 -13.34 -4.42
N ARG A 70 -36.95 -14.36 -3.82
CA ARG A 70 -37.64 -15.60 -3.41
C ARG A 70 -38.61 -15.38 -2.25
N LEU A 71 -38.26 -14.57 -1.26
CA LEU A 71 -39.15 -14.25 -0.13
C LEU A 71 -40.40 -13.47 -0.56
N GLY A 72 -40.31 -12.73 -1.67
CA GLY A 72 -41.44 -12.06 -2.31
C GLY A 72 -42.45 -13.02 -2.99
N TRP A 73 -42.14 -14.31 -3.12
CA TRP A 73 -43.09 -15.28 -3.67
C TRP A 73 -44.21 -15.61 -2.66
N PRO A 74 -45.49 -15.46 -3.05
CA PRO A 74 -46.62 -15.65 -2.13
C PRO A 74 -46.92 -17.12 -1.82
N LYS A 75 -46.51 -18.05 -2.68
CA LYS A 75 -46.73 -19.50 -2.51
C LYS A 75 -45.55 -20.23 -1.84
N LEU A 76 -44.69 -19.48 -1.17
CA LEU A 76 -43.52 -20.04 -0.50
C LEU A 76 -43.94 -20.79 0.77
N ASP A 77 -43.44 -22.01 0.94
CA ASP A 77 -43.73 -22.81 2.13
C ASP A 77 -43.20 -22.10 3.41
N PRO A 78 -43.90 -22.18 4.56
CA PRO A 78 -43.44 -21.52 5.79
C PRO A 78 -42.04 -21.97 6.26
N ALA A 79 -41.67 -23.23 6.08
CA ALA A 79 -40.33 -23.71 6.44
C ALA A 79 -39.26 -23.19 5.48
N GLU A 80 -39.56 -23.14 4.18
CA GLU A 80 -38.69 -22.52 3.19
C GLU A 80 -38.51 -21.02 3.43
N ARG A 81 -39.60 -20.32 3.78
CA ARG A 81 -39.57 -18.90 4.14
C ARG A 81 -38.64 -18.65 5.31
N LYS A 82 -38.78 -19.42 6.39
CA LYS A 82 -37.90 -19.31 7.56
C LYS A 82 -36.43 -19.56 7.19
N GLY A 83 -36.15 -20.61 6.42
CA GLY A 83 -34.79 -20.90 5.97
C GLY A 83 -34.17 -19.77 5.13
N LEU A 84 -34.97 -19.14 4.27
CA LEU A 84 -34.53 -17.99 3.47
C LEU A 84 -34.35 -16.73 4.31
N GLU A 85 -35.17 -16.50 5.34
CA GLU A 85 -35.00 -15.39 6.29
C GLU A 85 -33.71 -15.54 7.11
N ASP A 86 -33.42 -16.75 7.60
CA ASP A 86 -32.18 -17.07 8.30
C ASP A 86 -30.96 -16.84 7.39
N GLU A 87 -31.01 -17.33 6.14
CA GLU A 87 -29.95 -17.13 5.17
C GLU A 87 -29.76 -15.65 4.81
N LEU A 88 -30.85 -14.88 4.68
CA LEU A 88 -30.81 -13.44 4.44
C LEU A 88 -30.08 -12.70 5.57
N GLY A 89 -30.38 -13.07 6.82
CA GLY A 89 -29.76 -12.51 8.02
C GLY A 89 -28.25 -12.75 8.04
N GLU A 90 -27.82 -14.00 7.82
CA GLU A 90 -26.40 -14.35 7.80
C GLU A 90 -25.66 -13.70 6.62
N ALA A 91 -26.22 -13.71 5.41
CA ALA A 91 -25.60 -13.06 4.26
C ALA A 91 -25.44 -11.55 4.47
N SER A 92 -26.44 -10.88 5.05
CA SER A 92 -26.38 -9.46 5.39
C SER A 92 -25.32 -9.16 6.45
N ARG A 93 -25.26 -9.99 7.49
CA ARG A 93 -24.24 -9.88 8.56
C ARG A 93 -22.82 -10.06 8.02
N LEU A 94 -22.61 -11.02 7.12
CA LEU A 94 -21.33 -11.24 6.46
C LEU A 94 -20.94 -10.06 5.57
N LEU A 95 -21.89 -9.51 4.81
CA LEU A 95 -21.65 -8.35 3.97
C LEU A 95 -21.25 -7.14 4.82
N ASP A 96 -21.96 -6.88 5.93
CA ASP A 96 -21.63 -5.77 6.83
C ASP A 96 -20.24 -5.92 7.45
N LYS A 97 -19.90 -7.11 7.94
CA LYS A 97 -18.53 -7.39 8.45
C LYS A 97 -17.48 -7.18 7.37
N SER A 98 -17.77 -7.54 6.12
CA SER A 98 -16.80 -7.43 5.03
C SER A 98 -16.47 -5.97 4.66
N LYS A 99 -17.37 -5.01 4.90
CA LYS A 99 -17.16 -3.58 4.63
C LYS A 99 -16.00 -2.98 5.42
N LEU A 100 -15.62 -3.60 6.55
CA LEU A 100 -14.47 -3.20 7.36
C LEU A 100 -13.13 -3.41 6.63
N TYR A 101 -13.08 -4.31 5.65
CA TYR A 101 -11.84 -4.67 4.95
C TYR A 101 -11.64 -3.89 3.66
N VAL A 102 -12.71 -3.69 2.90
CA VAL A 102 -12.72 -2.87 1.70
C VAL A 102 -14.02 -2.07 1.68
N PRO A 103 -13.96 -0.73 1.76
CA PRO A 103 -15.14 0.10 1.58
C PRO A 103 -15.66 -0.04 0.14
N ASN A 104 -16.98 -0.04 0.01
CA ASN A 104 -17.69 -0.11 -1.27
C ASN A 104 -17.43 1.14 -2.12
#